data_AF-A0AB74HMT4-F1
#
_entry.id   AF-A0AB74HMT4-F1
#
_cell.length_a   1.000
_cell.length_b   1.000
_cell.length_c   1.000
_cell.angle_alpha   90.00
_cell.angle_beta   90.00
_cell.angle_gamma   90.00
#
_symmetry.space_group_name_H-M   'P 1'
#
loop_
_entity.id
_entity.type
_entity.pdbx_description
1 polymer ?
#
loop_
_entity_poly.entity_id
_entity_poly.type
_entity_poly.pdbx_seq_one_letter_code
_entity_poly.pdbx_strand_id
1 'polypeptide(L)' 'MRRLLPMLMVGLIVGNLFTILGLTTNLSPSIDRVFLFGGPAVTFITAVGIVFVVLKMKRDKR' A
#
# COMPACT_ATOMS: atom_id res chain seq x y z
N MET A 1 15.98 7.28 7.58
CA MET A 1 15.01 7.44 6.47
C MET A 1 15.29 6.58 5.23
N ARG A 2 16.56 6.27 4.89
CA ARG A 2 16.91 5.41 3.72
C ARG A 2 16.19 4.06 3.64
N ARG A 3 15.76 3.47 4.76
CA ARG A 3 15.07 2.17 4.81
C ARG A 3 13.54 2.27 4.82
N LEU A 4 12.99 3.43 5.16
CA LEU A 4 11.54 3.61 5.34
C LEU A 4 10.81 3.75 4.00
N LEU A 5 11.43 4.47 3.06
CA LEU A 5 10.89 4.68 1.72
C LEU A 5 10.83 3.37 0.90
N PRO A 6 11.88 2.51 0.92
CA PRO A 6 11.80 1.16 0.35
C PRO A 6 10.71 0.28 0.99
N MET A 7 10.56 0.31 2.32
CA MET A 7 9.49 -0.44 3.00
C MET A 7 8.10 0.00 2.53
N LEU A 8 7.88 1.30 2.36
CA LEU A 8 6.62 1.82 1.83
C LEU A 8 6.43 1.47 0.35
N MET A 9 7.50 1.42 -0.45
CA MET A 9 7.40 0.91 -1.83
C MET A 9 6.97 -0.55 -1.87
N VAL A 10 7.51 -1.40 -0.99
CA VAL A 10 7.06 -2.80 -0.86
C VAL A 10 5.60 -2.87 -0.45
N GLY A 11 5.15 -2.01 0.48
CA GLY A 11 3.74 -1.93 0.87
C GLY A 11 2.80 -1.59 -0.30
N LEU A 12 3.19 -0.67 -1.19
CA LEU A 12 2.42 -0.34 -2.38
C LEU A 12 2.35 -1.52 -3.36
N ILE A 13 3.46 -2.23 -3.55
CA ILE A 13 3.50 -3.41 -4.42
C ILE A 13 2.56 -4.48 -3.87
N VAL A 14 2.63 -4.77 -2.57
CA VAL A 14 1.78 -5.77 -1.92
C VAL A 14 0.30 -5.38 -1.98
N GLY A 15 -0.06 -4.13 -1.67
CA GLY A 15 -1.43 -3.64 -1.74
C GLY A 15 -2.03 -3.76 -3.15
N ASN A 16 -1.27 -3.39 -4.18
CA ASN A 16 -1.71 -3.54 -5.57
C ASN A 16 -1.81 -5.01 -6.00
N LEU A 17 -0.89 -5.87 -5.53
CA LEU A 17 -0.93 -7.29 -5.83
C LEU A 17 -2.19 -7.94 -5.25
N PHE A 18 -2.58 -7.57 -4.02
CA PHE A 18 -3.84 -8.03 -3.43
C PHE A 18 -5.06 -7.58 -4.23
N THR A 19 -5.10 -6.33 -4.70
CA THR A 19 -6.20 -5.86 -5.54
C THR A 19 -6.28 -6.63 -6.86
N ILE A 20 -5.14 -6.90 -7.50
CA ILE A 20 -5.08 -7.68 -8.74
C ILE A 20 -5.56 -9.11 -8.49
N LEU A 21 -5.14 -9.75 -7.40
CA LEU A 21 -5.60 -11.09 -7.04
C LEU A 21 -7.13 -11.11 -6.85
N GLY A 22 -7.70 -10.19 -6.07
CA GLY A 22 -9.16 -10.11 -5.88
C GLY A 22 -9.96 -9.74 -7.15
N LEU A 23 -9.32 -9.19 -8.19
CA LEU A 23 -9.99 -8.91 -9.47
C LEU A 23 -9.86 -10.04 -10.49
N THR A 24 -8.81 -10.86 -10.39
CA THR A 24 -8.42 -11.82 -11.43
C THR A 24 -8.58 -13.27 -11.03
N THR A 25 -8.67 -13.58 -9.73
CA THR A 25 -8.85 -14.95 -9.25
C THR A 25 -10.31 -15.19 -8.87
N ASN A 26 -10.83 -16.34 -9.26
CA ASN A 26 -12.20 -16.76 -8.94
C ASN A 26 -12.22 -17.38 -7.53
N LEU A 27 -11.94 -16.54 -6.54
CA LEU A 27 -11.87 -16.93 -5.13
C LEU A 27 -13.27 -17.04 -4.52
N SER A 28 -13.35 -17.72 -3.38
CA SER A 28 -14.58 -17.73 -2.58
C SER A 28 -15.00 -16.27 -2.26
N PRO A 29 -16.31 -15.92 -2.36
CA PRO A 29 -16.78 -14.53 -2.25
C PRO A 29 -16.32 -13.79 -0.98
N SER A 30 -16.13 -14.53 0.11
CA SER A 30 -15.65 -13.98 1.38
C SER A 30 -14.19 -13.53 1.30
N ILE A 31 -13.34 -14.31 0.62
CA ILE A 31 -11.92 -14.04 0.44
C ILE A 31 -11.72 -12.94 -0.60
N ASP A 32 -12.54 -12.95 -1.65
CA ASP A 32 -12.51 -11.97 -2.73
C ASP A 32 -12.78 -10.55 -2.23
N ARG A 33 -13.77 -10.40 -1.33
CA ARG A 33 -14.01 -9.13 -0.63
C ARG A 33 -12.82 -8.69 0.22
N VAL A 34 -12.14 -9.62 0.90
CA VAL A 34 -10.95 -9.27 1.70
C VAL A 34 -9.84 -8.73 0.81
N PHE A 35 -9.62 -9.30 -0.38
CA PHE A 35 -8.61 -8.80 -1.32
C PHE A 35 -9.02 -7.49 -2.01
N LEU A 36 -10.28 -7.37 -2.40
CA LEU A 36 -10.84 -6.18 -3.05
C LEU A 36 -10.94 -4.97 -2.14
N PHE A 37 -11.17 -5.16 -0.83
CA PHE A 37 -11.15 -4.07 0.14
C PHE A 37 -9.77 -3.90 0.81
N GLY A 38 -9.10 -5.00 1.11
CA GLY A 38 -7.81 -5.01 1.78
C GLY A 38 -6.68 -4.45 0.91
N GLY A 39 -6.65 -4.77 -0.38
CA GLY A 39 -5.67 -4.24 -1.32
C GLY A 39 -5.68 -2.71 -1.38
N PRO A 40 -6.82 -2.08 -1.72
CA PRO A 40 -6.94 -0.62 -1.74
C PRO A 40 -6.69 0.03 -0.38
N ALA A 41 -7.11 -0.59 0.73
CA ALA A 41 -6.85 -0.07 2.07
C ALA A 41 -5.35 -0.03 2.40
N VAL A 42 -4.62 -1.12 2.09
CA VAL A 42 -3.16 -1.18 2.27
C VAL A 42 -2.46 -0.15 1.37
N THR A 43 -2.89 -0.03 0.12
CA THR A 43 -2.35 0.98 -0.82
C THR A 43 -2.57 2.39 -0.30
N PHE A 44 -3.76 2.71 0.22
CA PHE A 44 -4.09 4.03 0.76
C PHE A 44 -3.23 4.38 1.98
N ILE A 45 -3.15 3.49 2.98
CA ILE A 45 -2.34 3.70 4.18
C ILE A 45 -0.87 3.91 3.81
N THR A 46 -0.37 3.10 2.87
CA THR A 46 1.01 3.19 2.42
C THR A 46 1.28 4.51 1.68
N ALA A 47 0.36 4.94 0.82
CA ALA A 47 0.45 6.22 0.12
C ALA A 47 0.49 7.41 1.10
N VAL A 48 -0.39 7.42 2.12
CA VAL A 48 -0.39 8.43 3.19
C VAL A 48 0.96 8.42 3.94
N GLY A 49 1.49 7.22 4.24
CA GLY A 49 2.81 7.06 4.86
C GLY A 49 3.94 7.67 4.03
N ILE A 50 3.93 7.49 2.70
CA ILE A 50 4.91 8.08 1.79
C ILE A 50 4.81 9.60 1.84
N VAL A 51 3.61 10.16 1.69
CA VAL A 51 3.39 11.61 1.74
C VAL A 51 3.91 12.20 3.05
N PHE A 52 3.58 11.56 4.18
CA PHE A 52 4.05 12.01 5.50
C PHE A 52 5.58 11.99 5.62
N VAL A 53 6.22 10.91 5.16
CA VAL A 53 7.69 10.77 5.21
C VAL A 53 8.37 11.80 4.32
N VAL A 54 7.84 12.04 3.12
CA VAL A 54 8.35 13.07 2.20
C VAL A 54 8.21 14.47 2.80
N LEU A 55 7.05 14.79 3.38
CA LEU A 55 6.84 16.08 4.05
C LEU A 55 7.78 16.26 5.25
N LYS A 56 7.99 15.22 6.05
CA LYS A 56 8.94 15.23 7.17
C LYS A 56 10.37 15.46 6.66
N MET A 57 10.80 14.72 5.63
CA MET A 57 12.12 14.90 5.01
C MET A 57 12.32 16.32 4.47
N LYS A 58 11.26 16.92 3.90
CA LYS A 58 11.33 18.29 3.40
C LYS A 58 11.47 19.33 4.52
N ARG A 59 10.85 19.10 5.69
CA ARG A 59 11.03 19.96 6.87
C ARG A 59 12.42 19.82 7.49
N ASP A 60 12.93 18.60 7.62
CA ASP A 60 14.23 18.31 8.26
C ASP A 60 15.43 18.84 7.46
N LYS A 61 15.23 19.13 6.17
CA LYS A 61 16.25 19.66 5.26
C LYS A 61 16.24 21.20 5.15
N ARG A 62 15.27 21.88 5.78
CA ARG A 62 15.24 23.34 5.94
C ARG A 62 15.78 23.71 7.31
#